data_AF-A0A958TMJ7-F1
#
_entry.id   AF-A0A958TMJ7-F1
#
_cell.length_a   1.000
_cell.length_b   1.000
_cell.length_c   1.000
_cell.angle_alpha   90.00
_cell.angle_beta   90.00
_cell.angle_gamma   90.00
#
_symmetry.space_group_name_H-M   'P 1'
#
loop_
_entity.id
_entity.type
_entity.pdbx_description
1 polymer ?
#
loop_
_entity_poly.entity_id
_entity_poly.type
_entity_poly.pdbx_seq_one_letter_code
_entity_poly.pdbx_strand_id
1 'polypeptide(L)' 'LERVTHSETFDAFPVFSNDGKKLIFSSNRNNGGGRDTNLFIAEWQD' A
#
# COMPACT_ATOMS: atom_id res chain seq x y z
N LEU A 1 15.40 8.34 -5.05
CA LEU A 1 14.16 7.55 -5.13
C LEU A 1 14.29 6.40 -4.15
N GLU A 2 13.27 6.14 -3.35
CA GLU A 2 13.26 5.08 -2.34
C GLU A 2 12.07 4.13 -2.56
N ARG A 3 12.31 2.84 -2.37
CA ARG A 3 11.27 1.80 -2.43
C ARG A 3 10.69 1.60 -1.03
N VAL A 4 9.38 1.77 -0.90
CA VAL A 4 8.68 1.69 0.39
C VAL A 4 8.10 0.30 0.68
N THR A 5 7.60 -0.41 -0.34
CA THR A 5 6.99 -1.74 -0.16
C THR A 5 7.84 -2.83 -0.80
N HIS A 6 7.86 -4.01 -0.18
CA HIS A 6 8.71 -5.14 -0.58
C HIS A 6 7.93 -6.41 -0.93
N SER A 7 6.61 -6.30 -1.11
CA SER A 7 5.79 -7.44 -1.54
C SER A 7 6.25 -7.95 -2.91
N GLU A 8 6.14 -9.26 -3.13
CA GLU A 8 6.28 -9.89 -4.45
C GLU A 8 5.02 -9.71 -5.32
N THR A 9 3.94 -9.21 -4.72
CA THR A 9 2.68 -8.93 -5.39
C THR A 9 2.59 -7.48 -5.88
N PHE A 10 1.56 -7.21 -6.68
CA PHE A 10 1.21 -5.86 -7.10
C PHE A 10 0.93 -4.93 -5.91
N ASP A 11 1.50 -3.72 -5.96
CA ASP A 11 1.26 -2.58 -5.08
C ASP A 11 1.15 -1.32 -5.96
N ALA A 12 0.09 -0.51 -5.80
CA ALA A 12 -0.09 0.70 -6.63
C ALA A 12 -1.02 1.75 -6.02
N PHE A 13 -1.11 2.88 -6.74
CA PHE A 13 -2.00 4.01 -6.48
C PHE A 13 -1.87 4.59 -5.06
N PRO A 14 -0.64 4.96 -4.62
CA PRO A 14 -0.44 5.55 -3.31
C PRO A 14 -1.12 6.93 -3.22
N VAL A 15 -1.75 7.19 -2.08
CA VAL A 15 -2.30 8.51 -1.75
C VAL A 15 -1.96 8.82 -0.29
N PHE A 16 -1.35 9.99 -0.05
CA PHE A 16 -1.13 10.51 1.29
C PHE A 16 -2.39 11.19 1.82
N SER A 17 -2.63 11.10 3.13
CA SER A 17 -3.60 11.96 3.81
C SER A 17 -3.18 13.43 3.71
N ASN A 18 -4.14 14.36 3.83
CA ASN A 18 -3.86 15.80 3.72
C ASN A 18 -2.85 16.31 4.76
N ASP A 19 -2.74 15.65 5.91
CA ASP A 19 -1.77 15.97 6.96
C ASP A 19 -0.44 15.19 6.83
N GLY A 20 -0.31 14.35 5.81
CA GLY A 20 0.90 13.55 5.53
C GLY A 20 1.13 12.39 6.49
N LYS A 21 0.26 12.16 7.49
CA LYS A 21 0.49 11.17 8.55
C LYS A 21 0.14 9.75 8.15
N LYS A 22 -0.59 9.56 7.05
CA LYS A 22 -1.02 8.24 6.59
C LYS A 22 -0.82 8.09 5.10
N LEU A 23 -0.48 6.87 4.71
CA LEU A 23 -0.39 6.44 3.33
C LEU A 23 -1.42 5.33 3.10
N ILE A 24 -2.31 5.52 2.13
CA ILE A 24 -3.13 4.44 1.60
C ILE A 24 -2.58 3.94 0.27
N PHE A 25 -2.72 2.66 0.00
CA PHE A 25 -2.34 2.06 -1.28
C PHE A 25 -3.13 0.76 -1.53
N SER A 26 -3.24 0.39 -2.80
CA SER A 26 -3.87 -0.86 -3.24
C SER A 26 -2.82 -1.97 -3.32
N SER A 27 -3.16 -3.18 -2.88
CA SER A 27 -2.26 -4.35 -2.95
C SER A 27 -3.01 -5.66 -3.12
N ASN A 28 -2.36 -6.61 -3.81
CA ASN A 28 -2.85 -7.99 -3.94
C ASN A 28 -2.25 -8.94 -2.89
N ARG A 29 -1.57 -8.41 -1.87
CA ARG A 29 -1.07 -9.21 -0.74
C ARG A 29 -2.23 -9.76 0.10
N ASN A 30 -1.98 -10.85 0.82
CA ASN A 30 -2.91 -11.51 1.75
C ASN A 30 -4.25 -11.95 1.13
N ASN A 31 -4.25 -12.24 -0.18
CA ASN A 31 -5.46 -12.54 -0.94
C ASN A 31 -5.79 -14.04 -1.06
N GLY A 32 -5.07 -14.92 -0.36
CA GLY A 32 -5.34 -16.37 -0.38
C GLY A 32 -5.28 -17.05 -1.76
N GLY A 33 -4.59 -16.44 -2.74
CA GLY A 33 -4.53 -16.93 -4.13
C GLY A 33 -5.67 -16.42 -5.04
N GLY A 34 -6.55 -15.55 -4.53
CA GLY A 34 -7.59 -14.88 -5.30
C GLY A 34 -7.08 -13.79 -6.24
N ARG A 35 -8.01 -13.01 -6.80
CA ARG A 35 -7.74 -11.88 -7.71
C ARG A 35 -8.18 -10.52 -7.16
N ASP A 36 -8.59 -10.49 -5.89
CA ASP A 36 -8.97 -9.25 -5.21
C ASP A 36 -7.81 -8.26 -5.11
N THR A 37 -8.16 -6.98 -5.11
CA THR A 37 -7.23 -5.89 -4.81
C THR A 37 -7.72 -5.21 -3.56
N ASN A 38 -6.93 -5.31 -2.49
CA ASN A 38 -7.28 -4.84 -1.16
C ASN A 38 -6.67 -3.46 -0.89
N LEU A 39 -7.32 -2.68 -0.02
CA LEU A 39 -6.82 -1.40 0.44
C LEU A 39 -6.05 -1.58 1.75
N PHE A 40 -4.85 -1.00 1.80
CA PHE A 40 -4.02 -0.94 3.00
C PHE A 40 -3.87 0.50 3.43
N ILE A 41 -3.76 0.70 4.74
CA ILE A 41 -3.43 1.99 5.35
C ILE A 41 -2.26 1.78 6.30
N ALA A 42 -1.29 2.68 6.24
CA ALA A 42 -0.16 2.72 7.14
C ALA A 42 0.00 4.14 7.71
N GLU A 43 0.50 4.23 8.93
CA GLU A 43 1.02 5.50 9.44
C GLU A 43 2.38 5.78 8.78
N TRP A 44 2.56 6.99 8.27
CA TRP A 44 3.81 7.41 7.65
C TRP A 44 4.76 7.93 8.72
N GLN A 45 6.00 7.44 8.69
CA GLN A 45 7.10 7.88 9.55
C GLN A 45 8.27 8.19 8.64
N ASP A 46 8.80 9.41 8.73
CA ASP A 46 10.02 9.86 8.05
C ASP A 46 11.28 9.45 8.85
#